data_AF-A0A2X2SZA7-F1
#
_entry.id   AF-A0A2X2SZA7-F1
#
_cell.length_a   1.000
_cell.length_b   1.000
_cell.length_c   1.000
_cell.angle_alpha   90.00
_cell.angle_beta   90.00
_cell.angle_gamma   90.00
#
_symmetry.space_group_name_H-M   'P 1'
#
loop_
_entity.id
_entity.type
_entity.pdbx_description
1 polymer ?
#
loop_
_entity_poly.entity_id
_entity_poly.type
_entity_poly.pdbx_seq_one_letter_code
_entity_poly.pdbx_strand_id
1 'polypeptide(L)' 'MAKLTKRMSVIRDKVDATKQYDINEAIALLKELATANS' A
#
# COMPACT_ATOMS: atom_id res chain seq x y z
N MET A 1 17.74 -9.34 -11.73
CA MET A 1 16.68 -8.40 -11.29
C MET A 1 15.75 -9.17 -10.37
N ALA A 2 15.56 -8.72 -9.13
CA ALA A 2 14.53 -9.31 -8.28
C ALA A 2 13.17 -8.88 -8.80
N LYS A 3 12.36 -9.83 -9.25
CA LYS A 3 10.98 -9.55 -9.69
C LYS A 3 10.18 -9.15 -8.46
N LEU A 4 9.52 -7.98 -8.50
CA LEU A 4 8.61 -7.55 -7.44
C LEU A 4 7.52 -8.61 -7.26
N THR A 5 7.22 -8.95 -6.01
CA THR A 5 6.11 -9.86 -5.71
C THR A 5 4.79 -9.16 -6.06
N LYS A 6 3.74 -9.94 -6.37
CA LYS A 6 2.42 -9.39 -6.74
C LYS A 6 1.91 -8.38 -5.71
N ARG A 7 2.10 -8.65 -4.41
CA ARG A 7 1.70 -7.76 -3.32
C ARG A 7 2.45 -6.43 -3.35
N MET A 8 3.76 -6.46 -3.63
CA MET A 8 4.57 -5.24 -3.69
C MET A 8 4.21 -4.37 -4.90
N SER A 9 3.85 -4.96 -6.04
CA SER A 9 3.36 -4.19 -7.20
C SER A 9 2.07 -3.44 -6.85
N VAL A 10 1.10 -4.14 -6.26
CA VAL A 10 -0.19 -3.54 -5.87
C VAL A 10 -0.03 -2.39 -4.87
N ILE A 11 0.90 -2.51 -3.92
CA ILE A 11 1.20 -1.42 -2.96
C ILE A 11 1.78 -0.21 -3.70
N ARG A 12 2.71 -0.42 -4.62
CA ARG A 12 3.34 0.66 -5.38
C ARG A 12 2.36 1.37 -6.33
N ASP A 13 1.38 0.65 -6.86
CA ASP A 13 0.34 1.22 -7.72
C ASP A 13 -0.68 2.06 -6.93
N LYS A 14 -0.88 1.76 -5.64
CA LYS A 14 -1.87 2.43 -4.77
C LYS A 14 -1.29 3.51 -3.85
N VAL A 15 0.03 3.51 -3.63
CA VAL A 15 0.70 4.43 -2.70
C VAL A 15 1.65 5.34 -3.47
N ASP A 16 1.43 6.64 -3.35
CA ASP A 16 2.37 7.66 -3.79
C ASP A 16 3.36 7.96 -2.68
N ALA A 17 4.64 7.65 -2.90
CA ALA A 17 5.70 7.83 -1.92
C ALA A 17 6.03 9.31 -1.63
N THR A 18 5.62 10.24 -2.49
CA THR A 18 5.88 11.68 -2.35
C THR A 18 4.69 12.45 -1.78
N LYS A 19 3.52 11.82 -1.71
CA LYS A 19 2.31 12.42 -1.15
C LYS A 19 2.33 12.34 0.38
N GLN A 20 2.06 13.47 1.03
CA GLN A 20 1.69 13.48 2.44
C GLN A 20 0.21 13.14 2.55
N TYR A 21 -0.09 12.07 3.27
CA TYR A 21 -1.44 11.63 3.56
C TYR A 21 -1.88 12.18 4.92
N ASP A 22 -3.14 12.58 5.05
CA ASP A 22 -3.75 12.79 6.36
C ASP A 22 -3.75 11.47 7.13
N ILE A 23 -3.67 11.53 8.46
CA ILE A 23 -3.70 10.35 9.34
C ILE A 23 -4.90 9.45 9.03
N ASN A 24 -6.08 10.03 8.80
CA ASN A 24 -7.29 9.24 8.51
C ASN A 24 -7.19 8.53 7.16
N GLU A 25 -6.65 9.21 6.14
CA GLU A 25 -6.46 8.66 4.79
C GLU A 25 -5.39 7.55 4.81
N ALA A 26 -4.29 7.77 5.53
CA ALA A 26 -3.22 6.79 5.70
C ALA A 26 -3.74 5.52 6.39
N ILE A 27 -4.55 5.64 7.44
CA ILE A 27 -5.14 4.49 8.14
C ILE A 27 -6.11 3.73 7.24
N ALA A 28 -6.91 4.43 6.43
CA ALA A 28 -7.81 3.80 5.46
C ALA A 28 -7.03 2.99 4.41
N LEU A 29 -5.97 3.57 3.85
CA LEU A 29 -5.09 2.90 2.88
C LEU A 29 -4.42 1.65 3.48
N LEU A 30 -3.92 1.74 4.71
CA LEU A 30 -3.31 0.59 5.39
C LEU A 30 -4.29 -0.57 5.57
N LYS A 31 -5.55 -0.28 5.91
CA LYS A 31 -6.61 -1.30 6.02
C LYS A 31 -6.92 -1.95 4.68
N GLU A 32 -6.96 -1.18 3.60
CA GLU A 32 -7.23 -1.70 2.25
C GLU A 32 -6.07 -2.58 1.73
N LEU A 33 -4.83 -2.23 2.07
CA LEU A 33 -3.63 -2.97 1.66
C LEU A 33 -3.32 -4.18 2.57
N ALA A 34 -3.94 -4.25 3.74
CA ALA A 34 -3.84 -5.36 4.67
C ALA A 34 -4.73 -6.54 4.23
N THR A 35 -4.38 -7.21 3.12
CA THR A 35 -5.09 -8.42 2.65
C THR A 35 -4.70 -9.71 3.41
N ALA A 36 -4.15 -9.59 4.61
CA ALA A 36 -3.87 -10.74 5.47
C ALA A 36 -5.07 -10.92 6.41
N ASN A 37 -6.10 -11.62 5.91
CA ASN A 37 -7.08 -12.22 6.79
C ASN A 37 -6.35 -13.31 7.60
N SER A 38 -6.19 -13.08 8.90
CA SER A 38 -5.88 -14.12 9.89
C SER A 38 -7.08 -15.04 10.08
#